data_AF-A0A966K802-F1
#
_entry.id   AF-A0A966K802-F1
#
_cell.length_a   1.000
_cell.length_b   1.000
_cell.length_c   1.000
_cell.angle_alpha   90.00
_cell.angle_beta   90.00
_cell.angle_gamma   90.00
#
_symmetry.space_group_name_H-M   'P 1'
#
loop_
_entity.id
_entity.type
_entity.pdbx_description
1 polymer ?
#
loop_
_entity_poly.entity_id
_entity_poly.type
_entity_poly.pdbx_seq_one_letter_code
_entity_poly.pdbx_strand_id
1 'polypeptide(L)'
;MPYSQDIIDKIGETPKSLGNQLGRWAIYHDFSVVRIAKALGVTRQTVYNWFLGKDIFPAYRDRAEWMLKILQSSHNAEDAWRKVCKDLNLEP
;
A
#
# COMPACT_ATOMS: atom_id res chain seq x y z
N MET A 1 -7.88 -12.90 4.07
CA MET A 1 -6.90 -11.87 4.47
C MET A 1 -5.66 -11.98 3.59
N PRO A 2 -5.23 -10.91 2.90
CA PRO A 2 -4.06 -10.85 2.06
C PRO A 2 -2.74 -10.80 2.83
N TYR A 3 -2.79 -10.72 4.17
CA TYR A 3 -1.63 -10.65 5.05
C TYR A 3 -1.69 -11.78 6.10
N SER A 4 -0.53 -12.37 6.41
CA SER A 4 -0.38 -13.30 7.54
C SER A 4 -0.25 -12.54 8.85
N GLN A 5 -0.55 -13.20 9.98
CA GLN A 5 -0.41 -12.61 11.31
C GLN A 5 1.02 -12.10 11.57
N ASP A 6 2.04 -12.90 11.24
CA ASP A 6 3.45 -12.52 11.34
C ASP A 6 3.78 -11.21 10.59
N ILE A 7 3.19 -10.97 9.42
CA ILE A 7 3.39 -9.73 8.67
C ILE A 7 2.67 -8.55 9.33
N ILE A 8 1.47 -8.77 9.86
CA ILE A 8 0.70 -7.75 10.58
C ILE A 8 1.49 -7.29 11.81
N ASP A 9 2.02 -8.23 12.58
CA ASP A 9 2.80 -7.96 13.80
C ASP A 9 4.06 -7.16 13.46
N LYS A 10 4.84 -7.61 12.47
CA LYS A 10 6.05 -6.91 12.01
C LYS A 10 5.78 -5.49 11.53
N ILE A 11 4.67 -5.26 10.81
CA ILE A 11 4.26 -3.91 10.38
C ILE A 11 3.83 -3.06 11.58
N GLY A 12 3.18 -3.66 12.56
CA GLY A 12 2.78 -3.03 13.82
C GLY A 12 3.96 -2.54 14.65
N GLU A 13 5.04 -3.32 14.72
CA GLU A 13 6.28 -3.02 15.46
C GLU A 13 7.19 -2.03 14.72
N THR A 14 7.11 -1.99 13.40
CA THR A 14 7.94 -1.11 12.57
C THR A 14 7.62 0.38 12.83
N PRO A 15 8.64 1.25 12.99
CA PRO A 15 8.46 2.69 13.13
C PRO A 15 7.66 3.31 11.98
N LYS A 16 6.88 4.35 12.29
CA LYS A 16 6.03 5.03 11.31
C LYS A 16 6.88 5.80 10.29
N SER A 17 7.01 5.24 9.10
CA SER A 17 7.48 5.90 7.87
C SER A 17 6.33 6.03 6.87
N LEU A 18 6.58 6.65 5.71
CA LEU A 18 5.61 6.69 4.60
C LEU A 18 5.22 5.26 4.17
N GLY A 19 6.21 4.38 3.98
CA GLY A 19 6.00 2.99 3.59
C GLY A 19 5.26 2.18 4.65
N ASN A 20 5.60 2.37 5.92
CA ASN A 20 4.92 1.67 7.00
C ASN A 20 3.45 2.11 7.14
N GLN A 21 3.17 3.41 7.04
CA GLN A 21 1.80 3.92 7.04
C GLN A 21 0.97 3.33 5.89
N LEU A 22 1.57 3.22 4.70
CA LEU A 22 0.93 2.54 3.57
C LEU A 22 0.57 1.09 3.91
N GLY A 23 1.48 0.36 4.57
CA GLY A 23 1.22 -1.02 5.02
C GLY A 23 0.10 -1.14 6.05
N ARG A 24 0.05 -0.24 7.04
CA ARG A 24 -1.01 -0.22 8.05
C ARG A 24 -2.38 0.03 7.45
N TRP A 25 -2.49 0.98 6.52
CA TRP A 25 -3.74 1.25 5.81
C TRP A 25 -4.13 0.11 4.87
N ALA A 26 -3.16 -0.53 4.24
CA ALA A 26 -3.42 -1.70 3.40
C ALA A 26 -3.98 -2.87 4.22
N ILE A 27 -3.45 -3.13 5.42
CA ILE A 27 -4.02 -4.13 6.34
C ILE A 27 -5.42 -3.72 6.79
N TYR A 28 -5.59 -2.47 7.21
CA TYR A 28 -6.87 -1.96 7.72
C TYR A 28 -8.03 -2.15 6.74
N HIS A 29 -7.77 -1.95 5.44
CA HIS A 29 -8.79 -2.13 4.40
C HIS A 29 -8.87 -3.54 3.80
N ASP A 30 -8.05 -4.50 4.25
CA ASP A 30 -7.85 -5.78 3.55
C ASP A 30 -7.40 -5.59 2.09
N PHE A 31 -6.65 -4.51 1.81
CA PHE A 31 -6.23 -4.14 0.46
C PHE A 31 -5.00 -4.95 0.02
N SER A 32 -5.11 -5.58 -1.15
CA SER A 32 -4.09 -6.50 -1.66
C SER A 32 -2.77 -5.81 -2.00
N VAL A 33 -1.67 -6.37 -1.48
CA VAL A 33 -0.29 -5.97 -1.84
C VAL A 33 -0.02 -6.11 -3.35
N VAL A 34 -0.70 -7.05 -4.03
CA VAL A 34 -0.60 -7.24 -5.48
C VAL A 34 -1.17 -6.04 -6.23
N ARG A 35 -2.31 -5.51 -5.76
CA ARG A 35 -2.94 -4.31 -6.33
C ARG A 35 -2.05 -3.08 -6.14
N ILE A 36 -1.44 -2.93 -4.97
CA ILE A 36 -0.45 -1.86 -4.70
C ILE A 36 0.75 -1.98 -5.64
N ALA A 37 1.34 -3.17 -5.73
CA ALA A 37 2.50 -3.43 -6.58
C ALA A 37 2.20 -3.10 -8.06
N LYS A 38 1.03 -3.53 -8.56
CA LYS A 38 0.55 -3.23 -9.92
C LYS A 38 0.39 -1.73 -10.15
N ALA A 39 -0.29 -1.02 -9.24
CA ALA A 39 -0.55 0.41 -9.36
C ALA A 39 0.73 1.26 -9.30
N LEU A 40 1.71 0.85 -8.49
CA LEU A 40 2.97 1.58 -8.33
C LEU A 40 4.04 1.18 -9.34
N GLY A 41 3.86 0.07 -10.05
CA GLY A 41 4.82 -0.47 -11.03
C GLY A 41 6.05 -1.10 -10.37
N VAL A 42 5.88 -1.74 -9.20
CA VAL A 42 6.97 -2.35 -8.43
C VAL A 42 6.64 -3.80 -8.08
N THR A 43 7.62 -4.53 -7.52
CA THR A 43 7.37 -5.91 -7.06
C THR A 43 6.66 -5.94 -5.71
N ARG A 44 5.96 -7.05 -5.40
CA ARG A 44 5.40 -7.30 -4.05
C ARG A 44 6.45 -7.17 -2.95
N GLN A 45 7.66 -7.68 -3.20
CA GLN A 45 8.76 -7.63 -2.25
C GLN A 45 9.18 -6.18 -1.96
N THR A 46 9.20 -5.32 -2.99
CA THR A 46 9.46 -3.89 -2.82
C THR A 46 8.42 -3.23 -1.92
N VAL A 47 7.14 -3.55 -2.09
CA VAL A 47 6.07 -3.04 -1.24
C VAL A 47 6.22 -3.53 0.21
N TYR A 48 6.50 -4.82 0.42
CA TYR A 48 6.75 -5.35 1.77
C TYR A 48 7.97 -4.72 2.43
N ASN A 49 9.05 -4.50 1.67
CA ASN A 49 10.23 -3.79 2.17
C ASN A 49 9.85 -2.40 2.70
N TRP A 50 9.01 -1.65 1.97
CA TRP A 50 8.51 -0.35 2.43
C TRP A 50 7.62 -0.44 3.65
N PHE A 51 6.74 -1.45 3.71
CA PHE A 51 5.88 -1.70 4.88
C PHE A 51 6.69 -1.96 6.14
N LEU A 52 7.81 -2.64 6.00
CA LEU A 52 8.78 -2.98 7.05
C LEU A 52 9.84 -1.89 7.27
N GLY A 53 9.59 -0.67 6.79
CA GLY A 53 10.39 0.50 7.14
C GLY A 53 11.66 0.68 6.33
N LYS A 54 11.91 -0.14 5.29
CA LYS A 54 12.99 0.16 4.35
C LYS A 54 12.64 1.37 3.49
N ASP A 55 13.68 2.05 3.03
CA ASP A 55 13.52 3.30 2.30
C ASP A 55 12.73 3.15 1.00
N ILE A 56 11.90 4.15 0.74
CA ILE A 56 11.26 4.34 -0.55
C ILE A 56 12.24 5.13 -1.42
N PHE A 57 12.62 4.55 -2.55
CA PHE A 57 13.42 5.23 -3.55
C PHE A 57 12.76 6.57 -3.93
N PRO A 58 13.49 7.69 -4.01
CA PRO A 58 12.91 9.02 -4.22
C PRO A 58 11.94 9.10 -5.41
N ALA A 59 12.23 8.39 -6.51
CA ALA A 59 11.38 8.33 -7.69
C ALA A 59 9.97 7.75 -7.46
N TYR A 60 9.76 7.01 -6.37
CA TYR A 60 8.47 6.42 -6.01
C TYR A 60 7.76 7.16 -4.87
N ARG A 61 8.36 8.19 -4.28
CA ARG A 61 7.82 8.89 -3.12
C ARG A 61 6.44 9.48 -3.41
N ASP A 62 6.32 10.24 -4.51
CA ASP A 62 5.05 10.87 -4.89
C ASP A 62 3.96 9.83 -5.16
N ARG A 63 4.31 8.71 -5.80
CA ARG A 63 3.36 7.61 -6.05
C ARG A 63 2.95 6.90 -4.77
N ALA A 64 3.87 6.71 -3.83
CA ALA A 64 3.56 6.11 -2.53
C ALA A 64 2.67 7.04 -1.68
N GLU A 65 2.92 8.35 -1.71
CA GLU A 65 2.06 9.36 -1.06
C GLU A 65 0.66 9.40 -1.70
N TRP A 66 0.57 9.34 -3.03
CA TRP A 66 -0.70 9.24 -3.75
C TRP A 66 -1.49 8.00 -3.33
N MET A 67 -0.87 6.82 -3.31
CA MET A 67 -1.53 5.59 -2.88
C MET A 67 -1.98 5.68 -1.41
N LEU A 68 -1.14 6.23 -0.53
CA LEU A 68 -1.50 6.42 0.88
C LEU A 68 -2.75 7.31 1.02
N LYS A 69 -2.82 8.42 0.28
CA LYS A 69 -4.01 9.31 0.26
C LYS A 69 -5.26 8.60 -0.25
N ILE A 70 -5.13 7.75 -1.28
CA ILE A 70 -6.27 6.94 -1.74
C ILE A 70 -6.75 6.02 -0.62
N LEU A 71 -5.86 5.27 0.03
CA LEU A 71 -6.26 4.36 1.11
C LEU A 71 -6.90 5.13 2.27
N GLN A 72 -6.29 6.23 2.72
CA GLN A 72 -6.81 7.07 3.81
C GLN A 72 -8.20 7.66 3.55
N SER A 73 -8.51 7.98 2.29
CA SER A 73 -9.79 8.58 1.89
C SER A 73 -10.85 7.55 1.51
N SER A 74 -10.55 6.26 1.60
CA SER A 74 -11.44 5.18 1.17
C SER A 74 -12.09 4.46 2.33
N HIS A 75 -13.30 3.95 2.11
CA HIS A 75 -14.05 3.26 3.16
C HIS A 75 -13.68 1.78 3.25
N ASN A 76 -13.36 1.16 2.12
CA ASN A 76 -13.02 -0.26 2.01
C ASN A 76 -12.10 -0.51 0.81
N ALA A 77 -11.60 -1.75 0.66
CA ALA A 77 -10.68 -2.12 -0.42
C ALA A 77 -11.24 -1.91 -1.83
N GLU A 78 -12.54 -2.10 -2.04
CA GLU A 78 -13.16 -1.96 -3.36
C GLU A 78 -13.31 -0.49 -3.77
N ASP A 79 -13.67 0.39 -2.82
CA ASP A 79 -13.66 1.84 -3.02
C ASP A 79 -12.25 2.34 -3.36
N ALA A 80 -11.25 1.90 -2.60
CA ALA A 80 -9.85 2.22 -2.88
C ALA A 80 -9.43 1.76 -4.28
N TRP A 81 -9.76 0.52 -4.66
CA TRP A 81 -9.39 -0.03 -5.97
C TRP A 81 -10.07 0.72 -7.11
N ARG A 82 -11.35 1.08 -6.97
CA ARG A 82 -12.05 1.91 -7.97
C ARG A 82 -11.38 3.27 -8.17
N LYS A 83 -10.95 3.93 -7.10
CA LYS A 83 -10.20 5.21 -7.19
C LYS A 83 -8.86 5.03 -7.89
N VAL A 84 -8.12 3.98 -7.53
CA VAL A 84 -6.86 3.62 -8.22
C VAL A 84 -7.09 3.42 -9.71
N CYS A 85 -8.08 2.60 -10.10
CA CYS A 85 -8.35 2.31 -11.50
C CYS A 85 -8.81 3.55 -12.26
N LYS A 86 -9.62 4.42 -11.65
CA LYS A 86 -10.05 5.69 -12.25
C LYS A 86 -8.85 6.62 -12.52
N ASP A 87 -7.97 6.80 -11.54
CA ASP A 87 -6.82 7.70 -11.64
C ASP A 87 -5.77 7.19 -12.64
N LEU A 88 -5.60 5.87 -12.73
CA LEU A 88 -4.62 5.23 -13.62
C LEU A 88 -5.19 4.80 -14.97
N ASN A 89 -6.47 5.08 -15.25
CA ASN A 89 -7.18 4.62 -16.44
C ASN A 89 -7.06 3.10 -16.69
N LEU A 90 -7.23 2.32 -15.63
CA LEU A 90 -7.21 0.84 -15.67
C LEU A 90 -8.64 0.29 -15.74
N GLU A 91 -8.82 -0.85 -16.39
CA GLU A 91 -10.06 -1.62 -16.26
C GLU A 91 -10.17 -2.18 -14.83
N PRO A 92 -11.32 -1.97 -14.13
CA PRO A 92 -11.51 -2.36 -12.74
C PRO A 92 -11.38 -3.87 -12.46
#